data_AF-I1BJK6-F1
#
_entry.id   AF-I1BJK6-F1
#
_cell.length_a   1.000
_cell.length_b   1.000
_cell.length_c   1.000
_cell.angle_alpha   90.00
_cell.angle_beta   90.00
_cell.angle_gamma   90.00
#
_symmetry.space_group_name_H-M   'P 1'
#
loop_
_entity.id
_entity.type
_entity.pdbx_description
1 polymer ?
#
loop_
_entity_poly.entity_id
_entity_poly.type
_entity_poly.pdbx_seq_one_letter_code
_entity_poly.pdbx_strand_id
1 'polypeptide(L)'
;MLLLLPVFLLIISNLFSNTFAAPTETWNKRPSQFRMQVYSRPFRKGTVQHIRTYIEAPSQSPCWNLSSKRVGSYELNDPLVKVTFYRSPDCKGSPSAIYKNSALPRDHVLIKAKSVSITKVKPILLQSRKDL
;
A
#
# COMPACT_ATOMS: atom_id res chain seq x y z
N MET A 1 -33.94 47.77 12.89
CA MET A 1 -32.80 47.08 12.25
C MET A 1 -32.27 45.99 13.19
N LEU A 2 -33.05 44.94 13.46
CA LEU A 2 -32.71 43.95 14.51
C LEU A 2 -33.43 42.59 14.32
N LEU A 3 -33.56 42.13 13.08
CA LEU A 3 -34.19 40.84 12.75
C LEU A 3 -33.44 40.05 11.65
N LEU A 4 -32.13 40.30 11.47
CA LEU A 4 -31.32 39.61 10.45
C LEU A 4 -30.30 38.61 11.02
N LEU A 5 -30.19 38.51 12.35
CA LEU A 5 -29.20 37.65 13.02
C LEU A 5 -29.57 36.15 13.16
N PRO A 6 -30.83 35.71 13.31
CA PRO A 6 -31.10 34.29 13.55
C PRO A 6 -31.13 33.45 12.26
N VAL A 7 -31.33 34.08 11.10
CA VAL A 7 -31.40 33.37 9.80
C VAL A 7 -30.00 33.01 9.28
N PHE A 8 -28.99 33.83 9.59
CA PHE A 8 -27.62 33.60 9.12
C PHE A 8 -26.94 32.40 9.81
N LEU A 9 -27.32 32.09 11.05
CA LEU A 9 -26.76 30.95 11.80
C LEU A 9 -27.27 29.58 11.32
N LEU A 10 -28.48 29.50 10.74
CA LEU A 10 -29.04 28.26 10.21
C LEU A 10 -28.44 27.82 8.86
N ILE A 11 -27.80 28.74 8.14
CA ILE A 11 -27.15 28.45 6.85
C ILE A 11 -25.77 27.82 7.08
N ILE A 12 -25.08 28.17 8.17
CA ILE A 12 -23.74 27.67 8.48
C ILE A 12 -23.78 26.21 8.98
N SER A 13 -24.87 25.79 9.65
CA SER A 13 -25.02 24.42 10.13
C SER A 13 -25.28 23.37 9.04
N ASN A 14 -25.69 23.78 7.84
CA ASN A 14 -25.97 22.86 6.73
C ASN A 14 -24.77 22.56 5.81
N LEU A 15 -23.58 23.13 6.09
CA LEU A 15 -22.39 22.97 5.25
C LEU A 15 -21.37 21.94 5.76
N PHE A 16 -21.60 21.32 6.92
CA PHE A 16 -20.64 20.40 7.54
C PHE A 16 -21.03 18.92 7.52
N SER A 17 -21.96 18.51 6.65
CA SER A 17 -22.23 17.09 6.41
C SER A 17 -21.50 16.59 5.17
N ASN A 18 -20.17 16.74 5.14
CA ASN A 18 -19.34 15.93 4.25
C ASN A 18 -19.28 14.52 4.85
N THR A 19 -20.25 13.70 4.47
CA THR A 19 -20.18 12.24 4.64
C THR A 19 -18.98 11.74 3.84
N PHE A 20 -17.83 11.62 4.50
CA PHE A 20 -16.76 10.74 4.03
C PHE A 20 -17.34 9.32 4.06
N ALA A 21 -17.93 8.91 2.94
CA ALA A 21 -18.19 7.51 2.67
C ALA A 21 -16.83 6.82 2.67
N ALA A 22 -16.48 6.20 3.80
CA ALA A 22 -15.34 5.31 3.89
C ALA A 22 -15.51 4.24 2.80
N PRO A 23 -14.48 3.96 1.99
CA PRO A 23 -14.57 2.91 0.98
C PRO A 23 -14.89 1.59 1.67
N THR A 24 -16.08 1.06 1.41
CA THR A 24 -16.51 -0.25 1.89
C THR A 24 -15.49 -1.29 1.42
N GLU A 25 -14.82 -1.92 2.38
CA GLU A 25 -13.71 -2.83 2.17
C GLU A 25 -14.06 -3.96 1.20
N THR A 26 -13.49 -3.91 -0.01
CA THR A 26 -13.33 -5.05 -0.90
C THR A 26 -12.20 -5.96 -0.41
N TRP A 27 -12.20 -6.34 0.88
CA TRP A 27 -11.10 -7.05 1.55
C TRP A 27 -10.64 -8.34 0.81
N ASN A 28 -11.53 -8.94 0.02
CA ASN A 28 -11.28 -10.22 -0.66
C ASN A 28 -11.04 -10.15 -2.18
N LYS A 29 -11.23 -8.99 -2.85
CA LYS A 29 -11.06 -8.93 -4.31
C LYS A 29 -9.64 -8.50 -4.65
N ARG A 30 -8.79 -9.47 -4.97
CA ARG A 30 -7.42 -9.21 -5.44
C ARG A 30 -7.41 -8.51 -6.79
N PRO A 31 -6.48 -7.58 -7.02
CA PRO A 31 -6.32 -6.98 -8.33
C PRO A 31 -5.82 -8.02 -9.34
N SER A 32 -6.34 -7.97 -10.57
CA SER A 32 -5.89 -8.82 -11.68
C SER A 32 -4.43 -8.53 -12.04
N GLN A 33 -4.03 -7.27 -11.96
CA GLN A 33 -2.67 -6.80 -12.20
C GLN A 33 -2.09 -6.21 -10.92
N PHE A 34 -0.91 -6.68 -10.53
CA PHE A 34 -0.17 -6.12 -9.42
C PHE A 34 0.51 -4.81 -9.85
N ARG A 35 0.47 -3.82 -8.96
CA ARG A 35 1.09 -2.50 -9.12
C ARG A 35 1.77 -2.10 -7.84
N MET A 36 3.02 -1.66 -7.96
CA MET A 36 3.79 -1.07 -6.87
C MET A 36 4.51 0.18 -7.37
N GLN A 37 4.60 1.19 -6.52
CA GLN A 37 5.42 2.37 -6.76
C GLN A 37 6.44 2.50 -5.64
N VAL A 38 7.71 2.64 -6.03
CA VAL A 38 8.83 2.78 -5.10
C VAL A 38 9.38 4.19 -5.24
N TYR A 39 9.47 4.91 -4.12
CA TYR A 39 9.89 6.31 -4.07
C TYR A 39 11.23 6.43 -3.37
N SER A 40 12.13 7.27 -3.89
CA SER A 40 13.45 7.46 -3.29
C SER A 40 13.45 8.31 -2.02
N ARG A 41 12.39 9.08 -1.75
CA ARG A 41 12.22 9.88 -0.53
C ARG A 41 10.92 9.48 0.21
N PRO A 42 10.84 9.74 1.54
CA PRO A 42 9.62 9.53 2.29
C PRO A 42 8.41 10.31 1.77
N PHE A 43 7.22 9.89 2.17
CA PHE A 43 5.93 10.51 1.88
C PHE A 43 5.62 10.62 0.39
N ARG A 44 5.98 9.57 -0.38
CA ARG A 44 5.72 9.46 -1.82
C ARG A 44 6.38 10.59 -2.64
N LYS A 45 7.59 10.99 -2.23
CA LYS A 45 8.37 12.07 -2.87
C LYS A 45 9.62 11.53 -3.58
N GLY A 46 10.22 12.38 -4.39
CA GLY A 46 11.46 12.08 -5.11
C GLY A 46 11.22 11.28 -6.39
N THR A 47 12.25 10.59 -6.85
CA THR A 47 12.16 9.72 -8.04
C THR A 47 11.27 8.52 -7.75
N VAL A 48 10.39 8.19 -8.70
CA VAL A 48 9.45 7.08 -8.62
C VAL A 48 9.79 6.01 -9.64
N GLN A 49 9.72 4.74 -9.22
CA GLN A 49 9.77 3.59 -10.10
C GLN A 49 8.46 2.82 -10.02
N HIS A 50 7.82 2.63 -11.17
CA HIS A 50 6.59 1.86 -11.29
C HIS A 50 6.91 0.41 -11.64
N ILE A 51 6.41 -0.51 -10.83
CA ILE A 51 6.49 -1.95 -11.04
C ILE A 51 5.07 -2.45 -11.34
N ARG A 52 4.90 -3.09 -12.50
CA ARG A 52 3.61 -3.64 -12.96
C ARG A 52 3.83 -5.06 -13.44
N THR A 53 3.00 -5.99 -13.00
CA THR A 53 3.08 -7.37 -13.46
C THR A 53 1.78 -8.14 -13.22
N TYR A 54 1.63 -9.26 -13.90
CA TYR A 54 0.70 -10.31 -13.54
C TYR A 54 1.45 -11.26 -12.61
N ILE A 55 1.28 -11.11 -11.30
CA ILE A 55 1.92 -12.06 -10.36
C ILE A 55 1.15 -13.38 -10.48
N GLU A 56 1.67 -14.33 -11.24
CA GLU A 56 1.15 -15.70 -11.29
C GLU A 56 1.55 -16.49 -10.03
N ALA A 57 1.07 -17.73 -9.93
CA ALA A 57 1.24 -18.61 -8.77
C ALA A 57 2.75 -18.88 -8.43
N PRO A 58 3.06 -19.45 -7.25
CA PRO A 58 4.27 -19.14 -6.47
C PRO A 58 5.61 -19.76 -6.96
N SER A 59 5.72 -20.27 -8.19
CA SER A 59 6.92 -21.00 -8.63
C SER A 59 8.18 -20.12 -8.74
N GLN A 60 8.03 -18.82 -8.99
CA GLN A 60 9.11 -17.83 -8.86
C GLN A 60 8.57 -16.53 -8.27
N SER A 61 9.17 -16.06 -7.17
CA SER A 61 8.90 -14.70 -6.69
C SER A 61 9.52 -13.71 -7.69
N PRO A 62 8.72 -12.90 -8.40
CA PRO A 62 9.29 -11.97 -9.36
C PRO A 62 10.23 -10.98 -8.65
N CYS A 63 11.34 -10.68 -9.31
CA CYS A 63 12.40 -9.81 -8.80
C CYS A 63 12.61 -8.63 -9.76
N TRP A 64 12.78 -7.43 -9.19
CA TRP A 64 13.05 -6.22 -9.95
C TRP A 64 14.23 -5.47 -9.38
N ASN A 65 15.13 -5.03 -10.25
CA ASN A 65 16.20 -4.11 -9.89
C ASN A 65 15.63 -2.68 -9.72
N LEU A 66 16.05 -2.03 -8.64
CA LEU A 66 15.66 -0.67 -8.32
C LEU A 66 16.58 0.32 -9.01
N SER A 67 15.98 1.33 -9.62
CA SER A 67 16.66 2.48 -10.24
C SER A 67 17.42 3.33 -9.21
N SER A 68 16.91 3.41 -7.98
CA SER A 68 17.53 4.12 -6.86
C SER A 68 18.06 3.15 -5.80
N LYS A 69 19.24 3.46 -5.23
CA LYS A 69 19.84 2.72 -4.10
C LYS A 69 19.13 2.99 -2.76
N ARG A 70 18.29 4.03 -2.70
CA ARG A 70 17.53 4.43 -1.51
C ARG A 70 16.04 4.31 -1.79
N VAL A 71 15.32 3.75 -0.83
CA VAL A 71 13.85 3.66 -0.82
C VAL A 71 13.36 4.41 0.41
N GLY A 72 12.67 5.52 0.18
CA GLY A 72 12.10 6.35 1.23
C GLY A 72 10.66 5.97 1.56
N SER A 73 9.86 5.60 0.57
CA SER A 73 8.51 5.09 0.74
C SER A 73 8.10 4.15 -0.40
N TYR A 74 7.04 3.38 -0.20
CA TYR A 74 6.41 2.61 -1.27
C TYR A 74 4.91 2.45 -1.06
N GLU A 75 4.18 2.25 -2.16
CA GLU A 75 2.75 1.96 -2.15
C GLU A 75 2.46 0.81 -3.13
N LEU A 76 1.39 0.08 -2.86
CA LEU A 76 0.97 -1.05 -3.67
C LEU A 76 -0.54 -1.24 -3.63
N ASN A 77 -1.07 -1.99 -4.60
CA ASN A 77 -2.51 -2.21 -4.74
C ASN A 77 -3.02 -3.55 -4.20
N ASP A 78 -2.14 -4.49 -3.85
CA ASP A 78 -2.49 -5.79 -3.26
C ASP A 78 -1.99 -5.88 -1.80
N PRO A 79 -2.86 -5.77 -0.79
CA PRO A 79 -2.46 -5.80 0.62
C PRO A 79 -1.88 -7.16 1.04
N LEU A 80 -2.25 -8.25 0.34
CA LEU A 80 -1.91 -9.63 0.68
C LEU A 80 -0.62 -10.10 0.02
N VAL A 81 0.42 -9.26 0.09
CA VAL A 81 1.76 -9.57 -0.40
C VAL A 81 2.82 -9.37 0.67
N LYS A 82 3.90 -10.13 0.52
CA LYS A 82 5.17 -9.95 1.21
C LYS A 82 6.12 -9.21 0.28
N VAL A 83 6.64 -8.07 0.73
CA VAL A 83 7.65 -7.30 0.00
C VAL A 83 9.01 -7.54 0.66
N THR A 84 10.01 -7.92 -0.13
CA THR A 84 11.36 -8.21 0.35
C THR A 84 12.36 -7.36 -0.43
N PHE A 85 13.12 -6.53 0.27
CA PHE A 85 14.17 -5.70 -0.31
C PHE A 85 15.53 -6.35 -0.11
N TYR A 86 16.45 -6.13 -1.05
CA TYR A 86 17.81 -6.66 -1.02
C TYR A 86 18.83 -5.54 -1.26
N ARG A 87 20.02 -5.63 -0.63
CA ARG A 87 21.13 -4.68 -0.88
C ARG A 87 21.87 -4.94 -2.20
N SER A 88 21.67 -6.12 -2.77
CA SER A 88 22.25 -6.65 -4.00
C SER A 88 21.25 -6.50 -5.16
N PRO A 89 21.74 -6.48 -6.41
CA PRO A 89 20.88 -6.67 -7.57
C PRO A 89 20.37 -8.12 -7.63
N ASP A 90 19.32 -8.33 -8.43
CA ASP A 90 18.74 -9.63 -8.78
C ASP A 90 18.25 -10.46 -7.58
N CYS A 91 17.94 -9.79 -6.46
CA CYS A 91 17.39 -10.42 -5.24
C CYS A 91 18.29 -11.54 -4.68
N LYS A 92 19.61 -11.40 -4.84
CA LYS A 92 20.60 -12.38 -4.39
C LYS A 92 20.98 -12.18 -2.93
N GLY A 93 21.23 -13.26 -2.19
CA GLY A 93 21.73 -13.18 -0.81
C GLY A 93 20.69 -12.67 0.19
N SER A 94 21.17 -12.08 1.29
CA SER A 94 20.32 -11.75 2.44
C SER A 94 19.44 -10.51 2.20
N PRO A 95 18.15 -10.57 2.59
CA PRO A 95 17.26 -9.41 2.57
C PRO A 95 17.77 -8.26 3.44
N SER A 96 17.57 -7.02 2.98
CA SER A 96 17.77 -5.81 3.78
C SER A 96 16.56 -5.45 4.63
N ALA A 97 15.35 -5.73 4.13
CA ALA A 97 14.10 -5.49 4.84
C ALA A 97 13.00 -6.40 4.30
N ILE A 98 12.09 -6.83 5.19
CA ILE A 98 10.96 -7.68 4.86
C ILE A 98 9.70 -7.05 5.46
N TYR A 99 8.70 -6.79 4.62
CA TYR A 99 7.41 -6.26 5.03
C TYR A 99 6.30 -7.26 4.72
N LYS A 100 5.66 -7.76 5.77
CA LYS A 100 4.48 -8.63 5.68
C LYS A 100 3.22 -7.77 5.79
N ASN A 101 2.16 -8.15 5.10
CA ASN A 101 0.85 -7.50 5.16
C ASN A 101 0.92 -5.99 4.88
N SER A 102 1.16 -5.64 3.62
CA SER A 102 1.37 -4.25 3.19
C SER A 102 0.04 -3.54 2.89
N ALA A 103 -0.94 -3.69 3.77
CA ALA A 103 -2.29 -3.15 3.56
C ALA A 103 -2.35 -1.62 3.54
N LEU A 104 -1.34 -0.97 4.12
CA LEU A 104 -1.21 0.48 4.13
C LEU A 104 0.05 0.90 3.36
N PRO A 105 0.00 2.04 2.64
CA PRO A 105 1.19 2.68 2.11
C PRO A 105 2.23 2.86 3.20
N ARG A 106 3.50 2.57 2.88
CA ARG A 106 4.61 2.77 3.81
C ARG A 106 5.29 4.08 3.45
N ASP A 107 4.84 5.15 4.07
CA ASP A 107 5.32 6.51 3.78
C ASP A 107 6.71 6.81 4.35
N HIS A 108 7.25 6.01 5.27
CA HIS A 108 8.56 6.29 5.88
C HIS A 108 9.34 5.00 6.19
N VAL A 109 10.06 4.51 5.18
CA VAL A 109 10.79 3.22 5.21
C VAL A 109 12.29 3.40 5.33
N LEU A 110 12.87 4.41 4.66
CA LEU A 110 14.30 4.79 4.72
C LEU A 110 15.30 3.61 4.66
N ILE A 111 15.18 2.74 3.66
CA ILE A 111 16.08 1.60 3.46
C ILE A 111 17.06 1.81 2.30
N LYS A 112 18.21 1.14 2.39
CA LYS A 112 19.13 0.95 1.26
C LYS A 112 18.81 -0.39 0.57
N ALA A 113 18.44 -0.34 -0.70
CA ALA A 113 18.09 -1.50 -1.49
C ALA A 113 18.47 -1.31 -2.96
N LYS A 114 18.85 -2.39 -3.64
CA LYS A 114 19.13 -2.44 -5.09
C LYS A 114 18.14 -3.31 -5.85
N SER A 115 17.41 -4.19 -5.18
CA SER A 115 16.31 -4.95 -5.80
C SER A 115 15.20 -5.21 -4.80
N VAL A 116 14.04 -5.62 -5.33
CA VAL A 116 12.85 -5.98 -4.57
C VAL A 116 12.23 -7.24 -5.14
N SER A 117 11.80 -8.16 -4.27
CA SER A 117 10.96 -9.30 -4.62
C SER A 117 9.61 -9.23 -3.92
N ILE A 118 8.59 -9.76 -4.59
CA ILE A 118 7.21 -9.70 -4.11
C ILE A 118 6.63 -11.10 -4.14
N THR A 119 6.03 -11.52 -3.04
CA THR A 119 5.42 -12.85 -2.91
C THR A 119 3.97 -12.71 -2.48
N LYS A 120 3.04 -13.35 -3.21
CA LYS A 120 1.65 -13.44 -2.79
C LYS A 120 1.53 -14.27 -1.50
N VAL A 121 0.81 -13.73 -0.51
CA VAL A 121 0.51 -14.42 0.74
C VAL A 121 -0.93 -14.91 0.66
N LYS A 122 -1.23 -16.18 0.94
CA LYS A 122 -2.62 -16.65 0.97
C LYS A 122 -3.33 -16.10 2.22
N PRO A 123 -4.58 -15.60 2.12
CA PRO A 123 -5.35 -15.24 3.30
C PRO A 123 -5.65 -16.52 4.09
N ILE A 124 -5.59 -16.44 5.42
CA ILE A 124 -6.05 -17.52 6.28
C ILE A 124 -7.55 -17.29 6.49
N LEU A 125 -8.38 -18.20 5.99
CA LEU A 125 -9.80 -18.24 6.32
C LEU A 125 -9.91 -18.87 7.72
N LEU A 126 -10.11 -18.03 8.74
CA LEU A 126 -10.45 -18.54 10.06
C LEU A 126 -11.90 -19.05 9.99
N GLN A 127 -12.05 -20.37 9.89
CA GLN A 127 -13.35 -21.01 9.99
C GLN A 127 -13.82 -20.85 11.44
N SER A 128 -14.78 -19.95 11.66
CA SER A 128 -15.46 -19.84 12.96
C SER A 128 -16.16 -21.15 13.22
N ARG A 129 -15.60 -21.95 14.13
CA ARG A 129 -16.21 -23.18 14.63
C ARG A 129 -17.43 -22.78 15.47
N LYS A 130 -18.57 -22.63 14.82
CA LYS A 130 -19.87 -22.62 15.49
C LYS A 130 -20.25 -24.06 15.79
N ASP A 131 -19.67 -24.64 16.83
CA ASP A 131 -20.14 -25.89 17.42
C ASP A 131 -20.10 -25.72 18.95
N LEU A 132 -21.25 -25.34 19.52
CA LEU A 132 -21.87 -25.87 20.73
C LEU A 132 -23.17 -25.10 21.01
#